data_AF-A0A409X6F7-F1
#
_entry.id   AF-A0A409X6F7-F1
#
_cell.length_a   1.000
_cell.length_b   1.000
_cell.length_c   1.000
_cell.angle_alpha   90.00
_cell.angle_beta   90.00
_cell.angle_gamma   90.00
#
_symmetry.space_group_name_H-M   'P 1'
#
loop_
_entity.id
_entity.type
_entity.pdbx_description
1 polymer ?
#
loop_
_entity_poly.entity_id
_entity_poly.type
_entity_poly.pdbx_seq_one_letter_code
_entity_poly.pdbx_strand_id
1 'polypeptide(L)'
;MTIDSTSSLTAAALVYSPRPIPDAVREIMEVLPPLISSTNAHGLDADINQSLKDAVERFGKAVHYMCIAVRHTVLSFTMICTVLADSDTKPDPSSTANQLRRAAEDCLAGWGCATDALERYQSLRKDVNSRFGLLVEKFGEESVISVSGKSSITNASLKTLRTTINFHLQESENTSSATVDILKGVADLLRTFLEDESFSLSNPVTAAPLFALDMFRTWKTLREHFSSFHTEGHDDVQHGIHNGLRGSLECSGRR
;
A
#
# COMPACT_ATOMS: atom_id res chain seq x y z
N MET A 1 11.55 -9.82 5.43
CA MET A 1 11.43 -11.30 5.33
C MET A 1 11.96 -11.69 3.97
N THR A 2 13.05 -12.45 3.89
CA THR A 2 13.60 -12.82 2.57
C THR A 2 12.80 -13.97 1.97
N ILE A 3 12.41 -13.83 0.71
CA ILE A 3 11.75 -14.89 -0.07
C ILE A 3 12.71 -15.33 -1.17
N ASP A 4 13.16 -16.58 -1.06
CA ASP A 4 14.16 -17.21 -1.93
C ASP A 4 13.74 -18.61 -2.41
N SER A 5 12.54 -19.04 -2.00
CA SER A 5 12.07 -20.41 -2.15
C SER A 5 10.55 -20.48 -2.09
N THR A 6 9.98 -21.58 -2.58
CA THR A 6 8.54 -21.84 -2.51
C THR A 6 8.02 -21.94 -1.06
N SER A 7 8.84 -22.49 -0.16
CA SER A 7 8.51 -22.60 1.26
C SER A 7 8.44 -21.24 1.96
N SER A 8 9.42 -20.35 1.71
CA SER A 8 9.43 -18.99 2.25
C SER A 8 8.30 -18.14 1.67
N LEU A 9 7.99 -18.30 0.39
CA LEU A 9 6.83 -17.65 -0.24
C LEU A 9 5.51 -18.10 0.39
N THR A 10 5.36 -19.41 0.65
CA THR A 10 4.17 -19.96 1.31
C THR A 10 4.02 -19.43 2.72
N ALA A 11 5.11 -19.38 3.49
CA ALA A 11 5.10 -18.78 4.82
C ALA A 11 4.70 -17.30 4.77
N ALA A 12 5.24 -16.53 3.82
CA ALA A 12 4.92 -15.12 3.65
C ALA A 12 3.44 -14.92 3.31
N ALA A 13 2.90 -15.72 2.39
CA ALA A 13 1.50 -15.67 1.99
C ALA A 13 0.54 -15.89 3.15
N LEU A 14 0.88 -16.75 4.11
CA LEU A 14 0.02 -17.07 5.26
C LEU A 14 -0.05 -15.96 6.30
N VAL A 15 1.00 -15.14 6.42
CA VAL A 15 1.10 -14.09 7.46
C VAL A 15 0.87 -12.69 6.92
N TYR A 16 0.90 -12.52 5.59
CA TYR A 16 0.73 -11.23 4.95
C TYR A 16 -0.69 -10.68 5.14
N SER A 17 -0.77 -9.40 5.50
CA SER A 17 -2.03 -8.68 5.63
C SER A 17 -1.89 -7.26 5.05
N PRO A 18 -2.69 -6.91 4.03
CA PRO A 18 -2.66 -5.57 3.44
C PRO A 18 -3.57 -4.58 4.16
N ARG A 19 -4.40 -5.06 5.10
CA ARG A 19 -5.41 -4.29 5.85
C ARG A 19 -4.90 -3.03 6.58
N PRO A 20 -3.66 -2.98 7.11
CA PRO A 20 -3.23 -1.79 7.84
C PRO A 20 -3.20 -0.50 7.03
N ILE A 21 -3.11 -0.58 5.70
CA ILE A 21 -3.10 0.60 4.82
C ILE A 21 -4.52 1.20 4.66
N PRO A 22 -5.58 0.43 4.32
CA PRO A 22 -6.96 0.94 4.39
C PRO A 22 -7.33 1.52 5.75
N ASP A 23 -6.93 0.83 6.84
CA ASP A 23 -7.15 1.34 8.20
C ASP A 23 -6.43 2.68 8.42
N ALA A 24 -5.18 2.82 7.96
CA ALA A 24 -4.45 4.07 8.02
C ALA A 24 -5.12 5.18 7.19
N VAL A 25 -5.66 4.86 6.01
CA VAL A 25 -6.38 5.84 5.18
C VAL A 25 -7.59 6.39 5.93
N ARG A 26 -8.42 5.50 6.48
CA ARG A 26 -9.61 5.90 7.25
C ARG A 26 -9.21 6.80 8.43
N GLU A 27 -8.28 6.35 9.26
CA GLU A 27 -7.94 7.03 10.51
C GLU A 27 -7.18 8.35 10.26
N ILE A 28 -6.19 8.37 9.36
CA ILE A 28 -5.42 9.59 9.07
C ILE A 28 -6.29 10.63 8.35
N MET A 29 -7.17 10.21 7.43
CA MET A 29 -8.06 11.13 6.71
C MET A 29 -9.26 11.58 7.53
N GLU A 30 -9.61 10.90 8.61
CA GLU A 30 -10.55 11.40 9.61
C GLU A 30 -9.91 12.44 10.54
N VAL A 31 -8.65 12.23 10.91
CA VAL A 31 -7.96 13.05 11.91
C VAL A 31 -7.32 14.32 11.34
N LEU A 32 -6.60 14.24 10.21
CA LEU A 32 -5.78 15.34 9.70
C LEU A 32 -6.57 16.47 9.01
N PRO A 33 -7.53 16.21 8.11
CA PRO A 33 -8.22 17.28 7.39
C PRO A 33 -8.92 18.31 8.29
N PRO A 34 -9.64 17.93 9.37
CA PRO A 34 -10.26 18.94 10.23
C PRO A 34 -9.26 19.74 11.09
N LEU A 35 -8.01 19.27 11.27
CA LEU A 35 -6.92 20.09 11.82
C LEU A 35 -6.48 21.19 10.83
N ILE A 36 -6.57 20.92 9.53
CA ILE A 36 -6.11 21.79 8.44
C ILE A 36 -7.18 22.82 8.05
N SER A 37 -8.46 22.43 8.09
CA SER A 37 -9.60 23.22 7.64
C SER A 37 -10.11 24.25 8.67
N SER A 38 -9.53 24.28 9.87
CA SER A 38 -9.85 25.28 10.89
C SER A 38 -9.51 26.68 10.36
N THR A 39 -10.53 27.39 9.91
CA THR A 39 -10.53 28.82 9.52
C THR A 39 -10.18 29.77 10.66
N ASN A 40 -9.81 29.26 11.83
CA ASN A 40 -9.23 30.04 12.92
C ASN A 40 -7.76 30.35 12.61
N ALA A 41 -7.55 31.19 11.60
CA ALA A 41 -6.27 31.78 11.18
C ALA A 41 -5.58 32.64 12.26
N HIS A 42 -6.05 32.59 13.52
CA HIS A 42 -5.52 33.36 14.63
C HIS A 42 -4.67 32.57 15.63
N GLY A 43 -4.60 31.23 15.53
CA GLY A 43 -3.89 30.40 16.52
C GLY A 43 -2.80 29.47 15.97
N LEU A 44 -3.00 28.88 14.78
CA LEU A 44 -2.02 27.96 14.19
C LEU A 44 -1.12 28.70 13.20
N ASP A 45 0.18 28.48 13.35
CA ASP A 45 1.21 29.02 12.47
C ASP A 45 0.95 28.61 11.01
N ALA A 46 1.09 29.55 10.07
CA ALA A 46 0.87 29.28 8.65
C ALA A 46 1.80 28.16 8.14
N ASP A 47 3.03 28.11 8.65
CA ASP A 47 4.04 27.12 8.26
C ASP A 47 3.68 25.72 8.76
N ILE A 48 3.05 25.63 9.95
CA ILE A 48 2.57 24.39 10.52
C ILE A 48 1.37 23.88 9.72
N ASN A 49 0.41 24.75 9.42
CA ASN A 49 -0.76 24.37 8.64
C ASN A 49 -0.35 23.85 7.25
N GLN A 50 0.57 24.56 6.59
CA GLN A 50 1.11 24.11 5.31
C GLN A 50 1.82 22.77 5.44
N SER A 51 2.62 22.57 6.49
CA SER A 51 3.30 21.28 6.73
C SER A 51 2.32 20.11 6.90
N LEU A 52 1.18 20.33 7.57
CA LEU A 52 0.14 19.30 7.73
C LEU A 52 -0.58 19.00 6.39
N LYS A 53 -0.85 20.03 5.58
CA LYS A 53 -1.37 19.84 4.21
C LYS A 53 -0.44 19.01 3.35
N ASP A 54 0.85 19.35 3.36
CA ASP A 54 1.87 18.63 2.62
C ASP A 54 1.96 17.17 3.08
N ALA A 55 1.81 16.91 4.39
CA ALA A 55 1.78 15.56 4.93
C ALA A 55 0.59 14.73 4.41
N VAL A 56 -0.62 15.31 4.40
CA VAL A 56 -1.82 14.66 3.84
C VAL A 56 -1.65 14.37 2.34
N GLU A 57 -1.14 15.33 1.57
CA GLU A 57 -0.92 15.14 0.14
C GLU A 57 0.10 14.03 -0.13
N ARG A 58 1.21 14.01 0.61
CA ARG A 58 2.25 12.97 0.48
C ARG A 58 1.73 11.60 0.92
N PHE A 59 0.92 11.53 1.97
CA PHE A 59 0.23 10.31 2.38
C PHE A 59 -0.67 9.79 1.27
N GLY A 60 -1.52 10.65 0.70
CA GLY A 60 -2.39 10.29 -0.43
C GLY A 60 -1.60 9.79 -1.64
N LYS A 61 -0.44 10.38 -1.94
CA LYS A 61 0.46 9.87 -2.99
C LYS A 61 1.01 8.49 -2.66
N ALA A 62 1.47 8.25 -1.42
CA ALA A 62 1.99 6.94 -1.00
C ALA A 62 0.91 5.85 -1.14
N VAL A 63 -0.31 6.14 -0.69
CA VAL A 63 -1.48 5.26 -0.84
C VAL A 63 -1.78 4.99 -2.32
N HIS A 64 -1.75 6.04 -3.16
CA HIS A 64 -1.98 5.90 -4.60
C HIS A 64 -0.99 4.94 -5.27
N TYR A 65 0.31 5.06 -4.96
CA TYR A 65 1.33 4.13 -5.45
C TYR A 65 1.05 2.69 -4.97
N MET A 66 0.64 2.52 -3.72
CA MET A 66 0.25 1.19 -3.23
C MET A 66 -0.96 0.62 -3.96
N CYS A 67 -1.97 1.43 -4.28
CA CYS A 67 -3.12 1.00 -5.07
C CYS A 67 -2.71 0.54 -6.48
N ILE A 68 -1.78 1.24 -7.13
CA ILE A 68 -1.22 0.83 -8.42
C ILE A 68 -0.44 -0.48 -8.25
N ALA A 69 0.39 -0.60 -7.22
CA ALA A 69 1.14 -1.83 -6.92
C ALA A 69 0.22 -3.04 -6.77
N VAL A 70 -0.85 -2.90 -5.99
CA VAL A 70 -1.86 -3.94 -5.78
C VAL A 70 -2.54 -4.32 -7.09
N ARG A 71 -2.92 -3.33 -7.92
CA ARG A 71 -3.56 -3.61 -9.22
C ARG A 71 -2.68 -4.48 -10.12
N HIS A 72 -1.41 -4.12 -10.29
CA HIS A 72 -0.47 -4.95 -11.07
C HIS A 72 -0.27 -6.34 -10.46
N THR A 73 -0.18 -6.41 -9.14
CA THR A 73 -0.02 -7.68 -8.42
C THR A 73 -1.21 -8.62 -8.62
N VAL A 74 -2.44 -8.11 -8.52
CA VAL A 74 -3.67 -8.89 -8.76
C VAL A 74 -3.71 -9.41 -10.20
N LEU A 75 -3.33 -8.58 -11.18
CA LEU A 75 -3.24 -9.01 -12.59
C LEU A 75 -2.23 -10.14 -12.77
N SER A 76 -1.01 -9.96 -12.26
CA SER A 76 0.03 -10.98 -12.33
C SER A 76 -0.39 -12.30 -11.70
N PHE A 77 -0.88 -12.27 -10.45
CA PHE A 77 -1.26 -13.51 -9.74
C PHE A 77 -2.49 -14.16 -10.35
N THR A 78 -3.37 -13.38 -10.99
CA THR A 78 -4.46 -13.94 -11.80
C THR A 78 -3.92 -14.71 -12.98
N MET A 79 -2.95 -14.16 -13.74
CA MET A 79 -2.33 -14.87 -14.86
C MET A 79 -1.62 -16.15 -14.40
N ILE A 80 -0.88 -16.10 -13.29
CA ILE A 80 -0.23 -17.30 -12.71
C ILE A 80 -1.28 -18.36 -12.36
N CYS A 81 -2.36 -17.97 -11.67
CA CYS A 81 -3.44 -18.90 -11.31
C CYS A 81 -4.12 -19.50 -12.56
N THR A 82 -4.32 -18.71 -13.62
CA THR A 82 -4.90 -19.18 -14.89
C THR A 82 -3.97 -20.20 -15.57
N VAL A 83 -2.68 -19.88 -15.67
CA VAL A 83 -1.67 -20.81 -16.21
C VAL A 83 -1.70 -22.14 -15.48
N LEU A 84 -1.76 -22.11 -14.14
CA LEU A 84 -1.84 -23.32 -13.33
C LEU A 84 -3.12 -24.12 -13.60
N ALA A 85 -4.27 -23.46 -13.70
CA ALA A 85 -5.55 -24.11 -13.96
C ALA A 85 -5.63 -24.74 -15.36
N ASP A 86 -5.04 -24.09 -16.37
CA ASP A 86 -5.12 -24.52 -17.77
C ASP A 86 -4.08 -25.60 -18.10
N SER A 87 -2.93 -25.57 -17.41
CA SER A 87 -1.75 -26.40 -17.72
C SER A 87 -1.99 -27.91 -17.64
N ASP A 88 -2.96 -28.36 -16.85
CA ASP A 88 -3.32 -29.78 -16.71
C ASP A 88 -4.23 -30.29 -17.83
N THR A 89 -4.83 -29.40 -18.63
CA THR A 89 -5.88 -29.79 -19.59
C THR A 89 -5.41 -29.76 -21.05
N LYS A 90 -4.71 -28.71 -21.48
CA LYS A 90 -4.14 -28.56 -22.84
C LYS A 90 -2.96 -27.58 -22.82
N PRO A 91 -1.72 -28.04 -22.63
CA PRO A 91 -0.56 -27.15 -22.64
C PRO A 91 -0.36 -26.55 -24.04
N ASP A 92 -0.47 -25.22 -24.14
CA ASP A 92 0.06 -24.43 -25.26
C ASP A 92 1.33 -23.72 -24.76
N PRO A 93 2.53 -24.18 -25.17
CA PRO A 93 3.79 -23.61 -24.70
C PRO A 93 3.93 -22.12 -25.00
N SER A 94 3.43 -21.65 -26.16
CA SER A 94 3.56 -20.25 -26.58
C SER A 94 2.62 -19.35 -25.77
N SER A 95 1.38 -19.78 -25.57
CA SER A 95 0.44 -19.06 -24.69
C SER A 95 0.95 -19.02 -23.25
N THR A 96 1.44 -20.15 -22.72
CA THR A 96 1.98 -20.27 -21.37
C THR A 96 3.17 -19.35 -21.16
N ALA A 97 4.16 -19.38 -22.07
CA ALA A 97 5.33 -18.50 -22.02
C ALA A 97 4.91 -17.02 -22.02
N ASN A 98 3.97 -16.64 -22.88
CA ASN A 98 3.50 -15.26 -22.96
C ASN A 98 2.77 -14.81 -21.68
N GLN A 99 1.96 -15.68 -21.08
CA GLN A 99 1.28 -15.38 -19.82
C GLN A 99 2.26 -15.24 -18.66
N LEU A 100 3.23 -16.15 -18.52
CA LEU A 100 4.26 -16.09 -17.49
C LEU A 100 5.16 -14.85 -17.64
N ARG A 101 5.53 -14.50 -18.87
CA ARG A 101 6.26 -13.25 -19.15
C ARG A 101 5.46 -12.02 -18.70
N ARG A 102 4.19 -11.92 -19.07
CA ARG A 102 3.32 -10.80 -18.65
C ARG A 102 3.13 -10.76 -17.13
N ALA A 103 2.96 -11.91 -16.50
CA ALA A 103 2.88 -12.01 -15.05
C ALA A 103 4.17 -11.47 -14.39
N ALA A 104 5.34 -11.80 -14.93
CA ALA A 104 6.61 -11.26 -14.45
C ALA A 104 6.71 -9.74 -14.66
N GLU A 105 6.33 -9.22 -15.84
CA GLU A 105 6.29 -7.78 -16.13
C GLU A 105 5.37 -7.02 -15.17
N ASP A 106 4.17 -7.53 -14.91
CA ASP A 106 3.23 -6.94 -13.94
C ASP A 106 3.76 -7.05 -12.50
N CYS A 107 4.41 -8.15 -12.12
CA CYS A 107 5.08 -8.25 -10.81
C CYS A 107 6.16 -7.19 -10.62
N LEU A 108 6.98 -6.96 -11.65
CA LEU A 108 8.04 -5.93 -11.62
C LEU A 108 7.45 -4.52 -11.53
N ALA A 109 6.39 -4.23 -12.29
CA ALA A 109 5.67 -2.95 -12.20
C ALA A 109 5.07 -2.75 -10.79
N GLY A 110 4.46 -3.81 -10.24
CA GLY A 110 3.92 -3.82 -8.88
C GLY A 110 5.01 -3.56 -7.84
N TRP A 111 6.15 -4.25 -7.95
CA TRP A 111 7.30 -4.08 -7.07
C TRP A 111 7.85 -2.65 -7.09
N GLY A 112 8.02 -2.06 -8.28
CA GLY A 112 8.46 -0.67 -8.42
C GLY A 112 7.52 0.29 -7.69
N CYS A 113 6.22 0.17 -7.91
CA CYS A 113 5.22 1.02 -7.25
C CYS A 113 5.17 0.81 -5.73
N ALA A 114 5.32 -0.43 -5.25
CA ALA A 114 5.37 -0.72 -3.81
C ALA A 114 6.62 -0.12 -3.16
N THR A 115 7.75 -0.10 -3.87
CA THR A 115 9.01 0.52 -3.42
C THR A 115 8.84 2.03 -3.31
N ASP A 116 8.27 2.68 -4.33
CA ASP A 116 7.97 4.11 -4.29
C ASP A 116 7.03 4.47 -3.12
N ALA A 117 6.03 3.63 -2.85
CA ALA A 117 5.13 3.80 -1.71
C ALA A 117 5.89 3.68 -0.37
N LEU A 118 6.74 2.66 -0.21
CA LEU A 118 7.55 2.45 0.99
C LEU A 118 8.45 3.65 1.30
N GLU A 119 9.20 4.13 0.30
CA GLU A 119 10.08 5.30 0.47
C GLU A 119 9.29 6.54 0.91
N ARG A 120 8.09 6.73 0.34
CA ARG A 120 7.21 7.82 0.72
C ARG A 120 6.69 7.70 2.14
N TYR A 121 6.28 6.51 2.60
CA TYR A 121 5.86 6.29 3.99
C TYR A 121 7.01 6.54 4.97
N GLN A 122 8.21 6.05 4.68
CA GLN A 122 9.41 6.26 5.50
C GLN A 122 9.77 7.74 5.64
N SER A 123 9.76 8.46 4.52
CA SER A 123 10.02 9.91 4.50
C SER A 123 8.94 10.67 5.26
N LEU A 124 7.66 10.37 5.00
CA LEU A 124 6.53 11.00 5.64
C LEU A 124 6.53 10.79 7.16
N ARG A 125 6.83 9.58 7.65
CA ARG A 125 6.87 9.27 9.09
C ARG A 125 7.91 10.13 9.81
N LYS A 126 9.08 10.33 9.20
CA LYS A 126 10.15 11.19 9.76
C LYS A 126 9.69 12.65 9.81
N ASP A 127 9.13 13.15 8.71
CA ASP A 127 8.66 14.53 8.61
C ASP A 127 7.54 14.83 9.60
N VAL A 128 6.51 13.98 9.67
CA VAL A 128 5.38 14.13 10.59
C VAL A 128 5.87 14.14 12.04
N ASN A 129 6.79 13.25 12.41
CA ASN A 129 7.37 13.24 13.75
C ASN A 129 8.10 14.54 14.10
N SER A 130 8.90 15.06 13.17
CA SER A 130 9.61 16.32 13.34
C SER A 130 8.62 17.48 13.54
N ARG A 131 7.55 17.54 12.74
CA ARG A 131 6.53 18.59 12.85
C ARG A 131 5.71 18.51 14.14
N PHE A 132 5.36 17.31 14.58
CA PHE A 132 4.72 17.13 15.88
C PHE A 132 5.66 17.50 17.04
N GLY A 133 6.98 17.30 16.89
CA GLY A 133 7.98 17.79 17.85
C GLY A 133 7.89 19.30 18.05
N LEU A 134 7.89 20.06 16.95
CA LEU A 134 7.75 21.52 16.99
C LEU A 134 6.42 21.98 17.62
N LEU A 135 5.33 21.25 17.33
CA LEU A 135 4.02 21.53 17.93
C LEU A 135 4.02 21.30 19.45
N VAL A 136 4.64 20.21 19.89
CA VAL A 136 4.77 19.87 21.31
C VAL A 136 5.66 20.88 22.04
N GLU A 137 6.76 21.33 21.43
CA GLU A 137 7.61 22.38 22.00
C GLU A 137 6.88 23.71 22.16
N LYS A 138 6.06 24.09 21.17
CA LYS A 138 5.35 25.37 21.15
C LYS A 138 4.13 25.41 22.07
N PHE A 139 3.34 24.33 22.09
CA PHE A 139 2.04 24.30 22.75
C PHE A 139 1.99 23.38 23.97
N GLY A 140 2.99 22.52 24.16
CA GLY A 140 2.96 21.46 25.17
C GLY A 140 2.24 20.20 24.67
N GLU A 141 2.67 19.04 25.18
CA GLU A 141 2.21 17.72 24.71
C GLU A 141 0.73 17.44 24.99
N GLU A 142 0.22 17.95 26.12
CA GLU A 142 -1.16 17.75 26.58
C GLU A 142 -2.12 18.83 26.04
N SER A 143 -1.65 19.73 25.18
CA SER A 143 -2.51 20.73 24.56
C SER A 143 -3.61 20.07 23.75
N VAL A 144 -4.86 20.41 24.09
CA VAL A 144 -6.07 19.89 23.45
C VAL A 144 -6.32 20.67 22.18
N ILE A 145 -6.42 19.96 21.07
CA ILE A 145 -6.87 20.50 19.79
C ILE A 145 -8.32 20.08 19.57
N SER A 146 -9.17 21.07 19.34
CA SER A 146 -10.54 20.87 18.90
C SER A 146 -10.56 20.69 17.39
N VAL A 147 -10.97 19.51 16.96
CA VAL A 147 -11.05 19.06 15.58
C VAL A 147 -12.51 19.13 15.17
N SER A 148 -12.89 20.16 14.41
CA SER A 148 -14.27 20.35 13.94
C SER A 148 -14.52 19.53 12.67
N GLY A 149 -15.24 18.43 12.79
CA GLY A 149 -15.72 17.61 11.67
C GLY A 149 -17.05 18.10 11.10
N LYS A 150 -17.60 17.37 10.12
CA LYS A 150 -18.87 17.71 9.45
C LYS A 150 -20.09 17.71 10.39
N SER A 151 -20.07 16.94 11.48
CA SER A 151 -21.20 16.74 12.40
C SER A 151 -20.84 16.76 13.89
N SER A 152 -19.57 16.85 14.24
CA SER A 152 -19.11 16.84 15.64
C SER A 152 -17.78 17.57 15.80
N ILE A 153 -17.51 18.02 17.03
CA ILE A 153 -16.20 18.53 17.44
C ILE A 153 -15.55 17.44 18.29
N THR A 154 -14.41 16.94 17.84
CA THR A 154 -13.61 15.97 18.58
C THR A 154 -12.46 16.70 19.27
N ASN A 155 -12.33 16.55 20.57
CA ASN A 155 -11.21 17.10 21.32
C ASN A 155 -10.16 16.00 21.54
N ALA A 156 -8.96 16.20 21.02
CA ALA A 156 -7.83 15.28 21.20
C ALA A 156 -6.57 16.05 21.57
N SER A 157 -5.75 15.51 22.46
CA SER A 157 -4.44 16.11 22.75
C SER A 157 -3.48 15.92 21.58
N LEU A 158 -2.50 16.83 21.45
CA LEU A 158 -1.40 16.71 20.50
C LEU A 158 -0.69 15.35 20.62
N LYS A 159 -0.52 14.85 21.84
CA LYS A 159 0.01 13.52 22.14
C LYS A 159 -0.79 12.39 21.50
N THR A 160 -2.11 12.41 21.67
CA THR A 160 -3.01 11.39 21.12
C THR A 160 -2.95 11.42 19.60
N LEU A 161 -3.05 12.61 19.00
CA LEU A 161 -2.97 12.79 17.55
C LEU A 161 -1.65 12.26 16.98
N ARG A 162 -0.52 12.66 17.59
CA ARG A 162 0.82 12.20 17.20
C ARG A 162 0.91 10.67 17.28
N THR A 163 0.46 10.09 18.38
CA THR A 163 0.52 8.63 18.61
C THR A 163 -0.30 7.89 17.55
N THR A 164 -1.54 8.30 17.31
CA THR A 164 -2.41 7.68 16.31
C THR A 164 -1.83 7.76 14.90
N ILE A 165 -1.42 8.95 14.46
CA ILE A 165 -0.87 9.13 13.11
C ILE A 165 0.43 8.33 12.94
N ASN A 166 1.33 8.37 13.93
CA ASN A 166 2.57 7.60 13.88
C ASN A 166 2.33 6.09 13.83
N PHE A 167 1.38 5.59 14.62
CA PHE A 167 1.01 4.19 14.60
C PHE A 167 0.57 3.77 13.20
N HIS A 168 -0.37 4.50 12.58
CA HIS A 168 -0.86 4.17 11.24
C HIS A 168 0.19 4.33 10.14
N LEU A 169 1.08 5.33 10.23
CA LEU A 169 2.21 5.46 9.30
C LEU A 169 3.23 4.33 9.46
N GLN A 170 3.52 3.92 10.69
CA GLN A 170 4.41 2.80 10.99
C GLN A 170 3.85 1.49 10.41
N GLU A 171 2.57 1.22 10.64
CA GLU A 171 1.92 0.03 10.12
C GLU A 171 1.85 0.05 8.58
N SER A 172 1.57 1.21 7.98
CA SER A 172 1.61 1.38 6.52
C SER A 172 3.01 1.12 5.94
N GLU A 173 4.06 1.58 6.62
CA GLU A 173 5.45 1.31 6.27
C GLU A 173 5.78 -0.18 6.39
N ASN A 174 5.39 -0.82 7.50
CA ASN A 174 5.61 -2.26 7.73
C ASN A 174 4.92 -3.10 6.65
N THR A 175 3.65 -2.83 6.36
CA THR A 175 2.90 -3.49 5.29
C THR A 175 3.55 -3.23 3.94
N SER A 176 3.96 -2.00 3.63
CA SER A 176 4.62 -1.68 2.35
C SER A 176 5.95 -2.42 2.20
N SER A 177 6.73 -2.53 3.27
CA SER A 177 7.98 -3.29 3.29
C SER A 177 7.72 -4.78 3.04
N ALA A 178 6.71 -5.36 3.67
CA ALA A 178 6.32 -6.74 3.42
C ALA A 178 5.86 -6.96 1.98
N THR A 179 5.09 -6.01 1.41
CA THR A 179 4.71 -6.03 0.00
C THR A 179 5.92 -6.01 -0.92
N VAL A 180 6.90 -5.13 -0.67
CA VAL A 180 8.14 -5.05 -1.45
C VAL A 180 8.91 -6.37 -1.39
N ASP A 181 9.08 -6.93 -0.18
CA ASP A 181 9.76 -8.22 0.03
C ASP A 181 9.06 -9.35 -0.75
N ILE A 182 7.72 -9.40 -0.70
CA ILE A 182 6.92 -10.39 -1.42
C ILE A 182 7.09 -10.25 -2.93
N LEU A 183 6.88 -9.05 -3.47
CA LEU A 183 6.91 -8.83 -4.92
C LEU A 183 8.30 -9.01 -5.51
N LYS A 184 9.33 -8.56 -4.79
CA LYS A 184 10.72 -8.81 -5.17
C LYS A 184 11.02 -10.30 -5.18
N GLY A 185 10.67 -11.02 -4.12
CA GLY A 185 10.90 -12.46 -4.03
C GLY A 185 10.18 -13.25 -5.13
N VAL A 186 8.93 -12.90 -5.42
CA VAL A 186 8.19 -13.50 -6.55
C VAL A 186 8.85 -13.18 -7.88
N ALA A 187 9.23 -11.91 -8.11
CA ALA A 187 9.90 -11.52 -9.35
C ALA A 187 11.23 -12.27 -9.55
N ASP A 188 12.01 -12.45 -8.48
CA ASP A 188 13.25 -13.21 -8.51
C ASP A 188 13.00 -14.69 -8.79
N LEU A 189 12.02 -15.32 -8.13
CA LEU A 189 11.63 -16.71 -8.39
C LEU A 189 11.14 -16.92 -9.84
N LEU A 190 10.30 -16.02 -10.35
CA LEU A 190 9.82 -16.06 -11.74
C LEU A 190 10.97 -15.91 -12.72
N ARG A 191 11.89 -14.98 -12.47
CA ARG A 191 13.09 -14.78 -13.30
C ARG A 191 13.96 -16.03 -13.32
N THR A 192 14.26 -16.62 -12.17
CA THR A 192 15.03 -17.88 -12.09
C THR A 192 14.36 -19.00 -12.87
N PHE A 193 13.04 -19.13 -12.81
CA PHE A 193 12.32 -20.10 -13.63
C PHE A 193 12.39 -19.79 -15.13
N LEU A 194 12.20 -18.53 -15.53
CA LEU A 194 12.21 -18.14 -16.94
C LEU A 194 13.61 -18.24 -17.58
N GLU A 195 14.67 -18.12 -16.78
CA GLU A 195 16.07 -18.29 -17.19
C GLU A 195 16.53 -19.76 -17.14
N ASP A 196 15.71 -20.69 -16.63
CA ASP A 196 16.04 -22.12 -16.55
C ASP A 196 15.89 -22.81 -17.91
N GLU A 197 16.99 -22.90 -18.65
CA GLU A 197 17.07 -23.59 -19.94
C GLU A 197 16.84 -25.12 -19.83
N SER A 198 16.87 -25.69 -18.63
CA SER A 198 16.63 -27.13 -18.43
C SER A 198 15.15 -27.50 -18.45
N PHE A 199 14.26 -26.53 -18.21
CA PHE A 199 12.82 -26.75 -18.21
C PHE A 199 12.21 -26.52 -19.60
N SER A 200 11.50 -27.52 -20.11
CA SER A 200 10.74 -27.39 -21.36
C SER A 200 9.26 -27.18 -21.07
N LEU A 201 8.70 -26.08 -21.59
CA LEU A 201 7.24 -25.83 -21.60
C LEU A 201 6.45 -26.81 -22.49
N SER A 202 7.12 -27.74 -23.16
CA SER A 202 6.45 -28.92 -23.74
C SER A 202 5.92 -29.86 -22.66
N ASN A 203 6.45 -29.78 -21.44
CA ASN A 203 5.91 -30.45 -20.26
C ASN A 203 4.93 -29.52 -19.53
N PRO A 204 3.99 -30.08 -18.75
CA PRO A 204 3.13 -29.27 -17.89
C PRO A 204 3.96 -28.37 -16.96
N VAL A 205 3.58 -27.09 -16.87
CA VAL A 205 4.27 -26.12 -15.99
C VAL A 205 4.26 -26.56 -14.53
N THR A 206 3.27 -27.37 -14.13
CA THR A 206 3.12 -27.96 -12.80
C THR A 206 4.23 -28.92 -12.41
N ALA A 207 5.07 -29.36 -13.36
CA ALA A 207 6.29 -30.10 -13.07
C ALA A 207 7.39 -29.22 -12.47
N ALA A 208 7.32 -27.90 -12.63
CA ALA A 208 8.26 -26.96 -12.03
C ALA A 208 7.86 -26.66 -10.57
N PRO A 209 8.79 -26.69 -9.60
CA PRO A 209 8.47 -26.50 -8.18
C PRO A 209 7.70 -25.21 -7.87
N LEU A 210 8.01 -24.11 -8.56
CA LEU A 210 7.33 -22.81 -8.37
C LEU A 210 5.83 -22.85 -8.72
N PHE A 211 5.47 -23.75 -9.63
CA PHE A 211 4.14 -23.90 -10.19
C PHE A 211 3.51 -25.25 -9.83
N ALA A 212 4.08 -25.97 -8.89
CA ALA A 212 3.54 -27.25 -8.45
C ALA A 212 2.12 -27.08 -7.88
N LEU A 213 1.32 -28.16 -7.94
CA LEU A 213 -0.10 -28.11 -7.55
C LEU A 213 -0.32 -27.68 -6.08
N ASP A 214 0.61 -28.00 -5.19
CA ASP A 214 0.61 -27.56 -3.79
C ASP A 214 0.83 -26.04 -3.65
N MET A 215 1.55 -25.43 -4.59
CA MET A 215 1.73 -23.97 -4.66
C MET A 215 0.48 -23.22 -5.14
N PHE A 216 -0.50 -23.90 -5.75
CA PHE A 216 -1.75 -23.26 -6.20
C PHE A 216 -2.45 -22.53 -5.04
N ARG A 217 -2.47 -23.14 -3.85
CA ARG A 217 -3.05 -22.52 -2.65
C ARG A 217 -2.32 -21.24 -2.28
N THR A 218 -0.99 -21.25 -2.30
CA THR A 218 -0.15 -20.09 -2.00
C THR A 218 -0.43 -18.93 -2.96
N TRP A 219 -0.45 -19.19 -4.27
CA TRP A 219 -0.76 -18.17 -5.28
C TRP A 219 -2.18 -17.60 -5.10
N LYS A 220 -3.16 -18.47 -4.84
CA LYS A 220 -4.54 -18.07 -4.61
C LYS A 220 -4.68 -17.19 -3.37
N THR A 221 -4.04 -17.58 -2.25
CA THR A 221 -4.05 -16.82 -0.99
C THR A 221 -3.44 -15.44 -1.17
N LEU A 222 -2.28 -15.33 -1.84
CA LEU A 222 -1.69 -14.04 -2.16
C LEU A 222 -2.65 -13.19 -3.00
N ARG A 223 -3.20 -13.75 -4.08
CA ARG A 223 -4.18 -13.05 -4.93
C ARG A 223 -5.37 -12.54 -4.10
N GLU A 224 -5.91 -13.36 -3.20
CA GLU A 224 -7.02 -12.98 -2.32
C GLU A 224 -6.67 -11.83 -1.38
N HIS A 225 -5.49 -11.85 -0.76
CA HIS A 225 -5.00 -10.72 0.05
C HIS A 225 -4.96 -9.43 -0.76
N PHE A 226 -4.26 -9.42 -1.90
CA PHE A 226 -4.19 -8.22 -2.74
C PHE A 226 -5.56 -7.80 -3.31
N SER A 227 -6.45 -8.75 -3.62
CA SER A 227 -7.80 -8.42 -4.09
C SER A 227 -8.64 -7.74 -3.00
N SER A 228 -8.53 -8.18 -1.74
CA SER A 228 -9.26 -7.56 -0.62
C SER A 228 -8.88 -6.09 -0.44
N PHE A 229 -7.58 -5.77 -0.54
CA PHE A 229 -7.11 -4.40 -0.55
C PHE A 229 -7.71 -3.59 -1.70
N HIS A 230 -7.78 -4.17 -2.90
CA HIS A 230 -8.32 -3.48 -4.07
C HIS A 230 -9.79 -3.11 -3.88
N THR A 231 -10.60 -4.03 -3.33
CA THR A 231 -12.03 -3.79 -3.10
C THR A 231 -12.29 -2.82 -1.95
N GLU A 232 -11.56 -2.93 -0.84
CA GLU A 232 -11.74 -2.06 0.34
C GLU A 232 -11.14 -0.67 0.09
N GLY A 233 -9.96 -0.61 -0.52
CA GLY A 233 -9.23 0.63 -0.75
C GLY A 233 -9.83 1.49 -1.86
N HIS A 234 -10.50 0.93 -2.86
CA HIS A 234 -10.99 1.74 -3.99
C HIS A 234 -12.02 2.79 -3.55
N ASP A 235 -12.96 2.41 -2.70
CA ASP A 235 -14.05 3.32 -2.28
C ASP A 235 -13.56 4.35 -1.26
N ASP A 236 -12.77 3.92 -0.27
CA ASP A 236 -12.27 4.80 0.80
C ASP A 236 -11.16 5.75 0.33
N VAL A 237 -10.26 5.28 -0.54
CA VAL A 237 -9.16 6.12 -1.05
C VAL A 237 -9.69 7.17 -2.03
N GLN A 238 -10.61 6.81 -2.94
CA GLN A 238 -11.19 7.79 -3.85
C GLN A 238 -12.04 8.82 -3.09
N HIS A 239 -12.87 8.40 -2.14
CA HIS A 239 -13.67 9.34 -1.36
C HIS A 239 -12.82 10.19 -0.43
N GLY A 240 -11.83 9.61 0.25
CA GLY A 240 -10.94 10.30 1.18
C GLY A 240 -10.06 11.34 0.48
N ILE A 241 -9.36 10.94 -0.58
CA ILE A 241 -8.46 11.85 -1.31
C ILE A 241 -9.26 12.96 -2.02
N HIS A 242 -10.37 12.62 -2.69
CA HIS A 242 -11.15 13.60 -3.42
C HIS A 242 -11.84 14.60 -2.48
N ASN A 243 -12.37 14.17 -1.34
CA ASN A 243 -12.98 15.08 -0.37
C ASN A 243 -11.94 15.90 0.42
N GLY A 244 -10.80 15.31 0.77
CA GLY A 244 -9.72 16.00 1.47
C GLY A 244 -9.07 17.12 0.62
N LEU A 245 -8.87 16.87 -0.68
CA LEU A 245 -8.26 17.85 -1.58
C LEU A 245 -9.25 18.92 -2.07
N ARG A 246 -10.52 18.57 -2.31
CA ARG A 246 -11.54 19.52 -2.78
C ARG A 246 -11.88 20.58 -1.72
N GLY A 247 -11.94 20.19 -0.45
CA GLY A 247 -12.13 21.13 0.66
C GLY A 247 -10.99 22.14 0.81
N SER A 248 -9.76 21.77 0.45
CA SER A 248 -8.61 22.68 0.49
C SER A 248 -8.56 23.67 -0.67
N LEU A 249 -9.19 23.36 -1.82
CA LEU A 249 -9.19 24.23 -3.01
C LEU A 249 -10.32 25.26 -2.99
N GLU A 250 -11.49 24.93 -2.42
CA GLU A 250 -12.64 25.86 -2.37
C GLU A 250 -12.40 27.08 -1.45
N CYS A 251 -11.45 27.00 -0.51
CA CYS A 251 -11.03 28.15 0.32
C CYS A 251 -10.03 29.09 -0.38
N SER A 252 -9.39 28.67 -1.48
CA SER A 252 -8.41 29.50 -2.20
C SER A 252 -9.04 30.37 -3.31
N GLY A 253 -10.31 30.14 -3.65
CA GLY A 253 -10.99 30.78 -4.80
C GLY A 253 -11.91 31.95 -4.48
N ARG A 254 -11.97 32.42 -3.23
CA ARG A 254 -12.71 33.64 -2.84
C ARG A 254 -11.73 34.71 -2.37
N ARG A 255 -11.14 35.44 -3.31
CA ARG A 255 -10.58 36.78 -3.09
C ARG A 255 -11.00 37.67 -4.24
#